data_AF-A0A9R1R3E1-F1
#
_entry.id   AF-A0A9R1R3E1-F1
#
_cell.length_a   1.000
_cell.length_b   1.000
_cell.length_c   1.000
_cell.angle_alpha   90.00
_cell.angle_beta   90.00
_cell.angle_gamma   90.00
#
_symmetry.space_group_name_H-M   'P 1'
#
loop_
_entity.id
_entity.type
_entity.pdbx_description
1 polymer ?
#
loop_
_entity_poly.entity_id
_entity_poly.type
_entity_poly.pdbx_seq_one_letter_code
_entity_poly.pdbx_strand_id
1 'polypeptide(L)'
;MDALQTQHAAAAASPAARRLRGGGAAPGRVEFGRPRRRGSARDVLSVAGPGRFSGQAAGAVGGGGSKNSLEVEDVGAVRLFVGLPINSVTDGATVNSARGIEAGMRAVKLLGVDGVELQVFWSVVQPESPDKFSWAGYRAVADMARDEGLSLRVSLRIHGSPGGSVPKLPSWVGAAAAKDRDILFTDGAGGRHEDCLSFAVDELPVLAGMSPLQRYEAFFRSFVDAFDDLFESTITDVTVGLGPNGELRYPSYPPGSDVTQFIGVGEFQCYDKYMLSQLKQHAEALGNPLWGLSGPHDAPGYNESPDSSEFFRDHGSWDSPYGDFFLSWYAGKLLSHGDRVLGMASRVFGSKPVELSAKVPFMHWWHGAASRPAEAVAGFYKSNKKNGYSPVAKVFAQHGCTMVVPGMDVCMNKQQRNTGSSPDKLLVQIKNACRRHGARIAGENASLVMTHTSSFSRIKSNIVTVERMRPSFFTYRRMGAEFFSPEHWPPFMEFVRTVVCGEWDEDDEMAASVSTYDELPQPV
;
A
#
# COMPACT_ATOMS: atom_id res chain seq x y z
N MET A 1 -38.74 -15.70 -62.57
CA MET A 1 -38.20 -17.04 -62.26
C MET A 1 -37.46 -16.93 -60.95
N ASP A 2 -38.16 -17.37 -59.90
CA ASP A 2 -37.77 -17.90 -58.58
C ASP A 2 -36.50 -17.36 -57.91
N ALA A 3 -36.54 -16.64 -56.78
CA ALA A 3 -37.18 -16.84 -55.47
C ALA A 3 -36.34 -17.68 -54.48
N LEU A 4 -35.97 -17.04 -53.36
CA LEU A 4 -35.80 -17.50 -51.96
C LEU A 4 -34.73 -16.59 -51.30
N GLN A 5 -35.02 -15.52 -50.53
CA GLN A 5 -35.96 -15.28 -49.42
C GLN A 5 -35.59 -16.05 -48.16
N THR A 6 -34.99 -15.38 -47.17
CA THR A 6 -35.54 -15.08 -45.81
C THR A 6 -34.75 -13.89 -45.22
N GLN A 7 -35.27 -12.72 -44.77
CA GLN A 7 -36.31 -12.34 -43.80
C GLN A 7 -36.18 -13.08 -42.44
N HIS A 8 -36.22 -12.46 -41.24
CA HIS A 8 -36.61 -11.11 -40.82
C HIS A 8 -36.14 -10.80 -39.38
N ALA A 9 -36.32 -9.52 -39.04
CA ALA A 9 -36.13 -8.75 -37.81
C ALA A 9 -36.55 -9.33 -36.43
N ALA A 10 -35.79 -8.87 -35.41
CA ALA A 10 -36.15 -8.27 -34.12
C ALA A 10 -37.53 -8.50 -33.45
N ALA A 11 -37.51 -8.75 -32.12
CA ALA A 11 -38.26 -7.97 -31.12
C ALA A 11 -37.94 -8.41 -29.67
N ALA A 12 -37.98 -7.42 -28.77
CA ALA A 12 -37.82 -7.50 -27.33
C ALA A 12 -39.09 -8.00 -26.59
N ALA A 13 -38.92 -8.60 -25.40
CA ALA A 13 -39.89 -8.56 -24.30
C ALA A 13 -39.27 -9.06 -22.98
N SER A 14 -39.57 -8.38 -21.88
CA SER A 14 -39.35 -8.80 -20.49
C SER A 14 -40.73 -8.91 -19.79
N PRO A 15 -40.85 -9.30 -18.51
CA PRO A 15 -41.07 -10.67 -18.04
C PRO A 15 -42.47 -10.88 -17.43
N ALA A 16 -42.90 -12.14 -17.25
CA ALA A 16 -44.09 -12.46 -16.45
C ALA A 16 -43.91 -13.72 -15.60
N ALA A 17 -44.46 -13.62 -14.40
CA ALA A 17 -44.36 -14.53 -13.27
C ALA A 17 -44.94 -15.93 -13.51
N ARG A 18 -44.38 -16.93 -12.80
CA ARG A 18 -45.14 -18.13 -12.47
C ARG A 18 -44.78 -18.64 -11.06
N ARG A 19 -45.81 -18.62 -10.21
CA ARG A 19 -45.88 -19.22 -8.87
C ARG A 19 -45.71 -20.73 -8.97
N LEU A 20 -44.97 -21.31 -8.03
CA LEU A 20 -45.15 -22.69 -7.60
C LEU A 20 -45.29 -22.73 -6.07
N ARG A 21 -46.24 -23.55 -5.63
CA ARG A 21 -46.77 -23.72 -4.27
C ARG A 21 -46.30 -25.08 -3.74
N GLY A 22 -46.09 -25.16 -2.43
CA GLY A 22 -45.96 -26.41 -1.64
C GLY A 22 -44.57 -26.55 -1.02
N GLY A 23 -44.38 -26.80 0.27
CA GLY A 23 -45.28 -26.99 1.40
C GLY A 23 -44.44 -27.49 2.59
N GLY A 24 -44.76 -27.00 3.80
CA GLY A 24 -44.49 -27.69 5.08
C GLY A 24 -43.06 -27.69 5.64
N ALA A 25 -42.80 -26.86 6.65
CA ALA A 25 -42.37 -27.26 8.00
C ALA A 25 -41.94 -26.01 8.79
N ALA A 26 -42.59 -25.77 9.94
CA ALA A 26 -42.29 -24.68 10.86
C ALA A 26 -41.00 -24.95 11.64
N PRO A 27 -40.16 -23.94 11.93
CA PRO A 27 -39.10 -24.10 12.91
C PRO A 27 -39.67 -23.86 14.32
N GLY A 28 -39.55 -24.88 15.17
CA GLY A 28 -39.87 -24.82 16.59
C GLY A 28 -39.04 -23.76 17.30
N ARG A 29 -39.75 -22.89 18.01
CA ARG A 29 -39.23 -21.88 18.92
C ARG A 29 -38.66 -22.60 20.14
N VAL A 30 -37.34 -22.56 20.32
CA VAL A 30 -36.69 -23.05 21.54
C VAL A 30 -36.17 -21.84 22.30
N GLU A 31 -36.93 -21.40 23.29
CA GLU A 31 -36.50 -20.45 24.32
C GLU A 31 -35.62 -21.21 25.32
N PHE A 32 -34.35 -20.83 25.44
CA PHE A 32 -33.51 -21.22 26.56
C PHE A 32 -33.26 -20.02 27.47
N GLY A 33 -33.65 -20.20 28.73
CA GLY A 33 -33.65 -19.18 29.77
C GLY A 33 -32.27 -18.72 30.19
N ARG A 34 -32.26 -17.51 30.76
CA ARG A 34 -31.13 -16.86 31.43
C ARG A 34 -30.44 -17.77 32.44
N PRO A 35 -29.10 -17.85 32.45
CA PRO A 35 -28.37 -18.26 33.63
C PRO A 35 -28.20 -17.07 34.59
N ARG A 36 -28.56 -17.33 35.85
CA ARG A 36 -28.34 -16.46 37.00
C ARG A 36 -26.85 -16.20 37.23
N ARG A 37 -26.55 -14.96 37.63
CA ARG A 37 -25.33 -14.57 38.36
C ARG A 37 -25.05 -15.55 39.51
N ARG A 38 -23.84 -16.08 39.55
CA ARG A 38 -23.18 -16.50 40.78
C ARG A 38 -21.73 -16.00 40.73
N GLY A 39 -21.38 -15.17 41.69
CA GLY A 39 -20.01 -14.75 41.92
C GLY A 39 -19.18 -15.92 42.44
N SER A 40 -17.91 -15.92 42.07
CA SER A 40 -16.85 -16.57 42.82
C SER A 40 -15.60 -15.76 42.59
N ALA A 41 -15.05 -15.27 43.70
CA ALA A 41 -13.70 -14.75 43.79
C ALA A 41 -12.69 -15.77 43.24
N ARG A 42 -11.57 -15.28 42.70
CA ARG A 42 -10.24 -15.87 42.86
C ARG A 42 -9.14 -14.92 42.40
N ASP A 43 -8.28 -14.63 43.36
CA ASP A 43 -6.82 -14.63 43.29
C ASP A 43 -6.13 -13.65 42.34
N VAL A 44 -5.67 -12.57 42.97
CA VAL A 44 -4.60 -11.69 42.52
C VAL A 44 -3.30 -12.49 42.49
N LEU A 45 -2.80 -12.78 41.29
CA LEU A 45 -1.42 -13.21 41.06
C LEU A 45 -0.68 -12.08 40.37
N SER A 46 0.11 -11.38 41.17
CA SER A 46 1.14 -10.43 40.76
C SER A 46 2.20 -11.15 39.93
N VAL A 47 2.34 -10.78 38.65
CA VAL A 47 3.53 -11.10 37.86
C VAL A 47 4.28 -9.80 37.61
N ALA A 48 5.43 -9.69 38.26
CA ALA A 48 6.38 -8.61 38.11
C ALA A 48 7.01 -8.67 36.71
N GLY A 49 6.79 -7.62 35.91
CA GLY A 49 7.61 -7.34 34.73
C GLY A 49 8.82 -6.49 35.14
N PRO A 50 10.03 -6.74 34.61
CA PRO A 50 11.18 -5.90 34.91
C PRO A 50 11.03 -4.55 34.20
N GLY A 51 10.65 -3.53 34.96
CA GLY A 51 10.77 -2.13 34.55
C GLY A 51 12.25 -1.73 34.53
N ARG A 52 12.72 -1.18 33.42
CA ARG A 52 13.97 -0.40 33.38
C ARG A 52 13.63 1.08 33.51
N PHE A 53 13.78 1.59 34.74
CA PHE A 53 13.94 3.00 35.01
C PHE A 53 15.38 3.42 34.67
N SER A 54 15.55 4.43 33.81
CA SER A 54 16.83 5.13 33.67
C SER A 54 16.74 6.46 34.41
N GLY A 55 17.56 6.60 35.45
CA GLY A 55 17.64 7.79 36.28
C GLY A 55 18.46 8.90 35.61
N GLN A 56 18.00 10.14 35.78
CA GLN A 56 18.77 11.34 35.52
C GLN A 56 19.94 11.46 36.50
N ALA A 57 21.12 11.83 35.98
CA ALA A 57 22.15 12.48 36.78
C ALA A 57 22.70 13.67 35.98
N ALA A 58 22.61 14.84 36.59
CA ALA A 58 23.23 16.08 36.15
C ALA A 58 24.65 16.21 36.75
N GLY A 59 25.58 16.83 36.02
CA GLY A 59 26.81 17.37 36.63
C GLY A 59 28.06 17.53 35.73
N ALA A 60 28.25 18.76 35.23
CA ALA A 60 29.52 19.51 35.11
C ALA A 60 30.60 19.16 34.04
N VAL A 61 30.63 20.02 33.00
CA VAL A 61 31.74 20.80 32.38
C VAL A 61 33.20 20.29 32.45
N GLY A 62 33.82 20.15 31.26
CA GLY A 62 35.23 20.48 31.04
C GLY A 62 35.93 19.82 29.84
N GLY A 63 36.39 20.62 28.86
CA GLY A 63 37.57 20.33 28.03
C GLY A 63 37.34 19.76 26.63
N GLY A 64 37.72 20.53 25.60
CA GLY A 64 37.53 20.20 24.18
C GLY A 64 38.46 19.12 23.60
N GLY A 65 38.00 18.53 22.50
CA GLY A 65 38.76 17.61 21.67
C GLY A 65 37.88 17.05 20.56
N SER A 66 38.00 17.62 19.36
CA SER A 66 37.27 17.22 18.16
C SER A 66 37.61 15.77 17.77
N LYS A 67 36.61 14.88 17.88
CA LYS A 67 36.52 13.60 17.15
C LYS A 67 35.04 13.38 16.83
N ASN A 68 34.67 13.56 15.55
CA ASN A 68 33.40 13.11 15.03
C ASN A 68 33.38 11.57 15.01
N SER A 69 33.11 10.95 16.16
CA SER A 69 32.50 9.63 16.19
C SER A 69 31.02 9.83 15.89
N LEU A 70 30.58 9.44 14.69
CA LEU A 70 29.18 9.16 14.44
C LEU A 70 28.74 8.16 15.51
N GLU A 71 28.00 8.64 16.50
CA GLU A 71 27.23 7.77 17.38
C GLU A 71 26.33 6.94 16.48
N VAL A 72 26.63 5.65 16.38
CA VAL A 72 25.71 4.67 15.85
C VAL A 72 24.59 4.63 16.88
N GLU A 73 23.49 5.33 16.61
CA GLU A 73 22.25 5.16 17.35
C GLU A 73 22.02 3.65 17.50
N ASP A 74 21.72 3.21 18.72
CA ASP A 74 21.34 1.83 19.01
C ASP A 74 20.05 1.53 18.22
N VAL A 75 20.19 1.12 16.97
CA VAL A 75 19.08 0.95 16.05
C VAL A 75 18.32 -0.29 16.50
N GLY A 76 17.26 -0.09 17.29
CA GLY A 76 16.36 -1.13 17.75
C GLY A 76 15.87 -2.05 16.62
N ALA A 77 15.34 -3.22 16.99
CA ALA A 77 14.83 -4.20 16.03
C ALA A 77 13.78 -3.58 15.07
N VAL A 78 13.74 -4.06 13.81
CA VAL A 78 12.72 -3.61 12.85
C VAL A 78 11.36 -4.09 13.34
N ARG A 79 10.40 -3.16 13.51
CA ARG A 79 9.02 -3.52 13.85
C ARG A 79 8.38 -4.32 12.71
N LEU A 80 7.79 -5.47 13.02
CA LEU A 80 7.14 -6.36 12.06
C LEU A 80 5.62 -6.32 12.22
N PHE A 81 4.93 -6.04 11.11
CA PHE A 81 3.48 -6.01 11.03
C PHE A 81 2.97 -7.05 10.04
N VAL A 82 1.73 -7.51 10.23
CA VAL A 82 1.03 -8.37 9.27
C VAL A 82 -0.26 -7.69 8.82
N GLY A 83 -0.47 -7.57 7.50
CA GLY A 83 -1.71 -7.04 6.96
C GLY A 83 -2.88 -7.98 7.23
N LEU A 84 -4.00 -7.46 7.71
CA LEU A 84 -5.27 -8.19 7.88
C LEU A 84 -5.84 -8.62 6.51
N PRO A 85 -7.02 -9.26 6.38
CA PRO A 85 -7.67 -9.47 5.08
C PRO A 85 -8.18 -8.17 4.42
N ILE A 86 -8.20 -8.07 3.07
CA ILE A 86 -8.53 -6.79 2.38
C ILE A 86 -9.98 -6.37 2.59
N ASN A 87 -10.81 -7.38 2.77
CA ASN A 87 -12.23 -7.31 2.93
C ASN A 87 -12.63 -7.53 4.38
N SER A 88 -11.79 -7.17 5.36
CA SER A 88 -12.16 -7.25 6.79
C SER A 88 -13.50 -6.54 7.07
N VAL A 89 -13.83 -5.50 6.32
CA VAL A 89 -15.10 -4.79 6.35
C VAL A 89 -15.47 -4.43 4.90
N THR A 90 -16.73 -4.62 4.51
CA THR A 90 -17.21 -4.31 3.14
C THR A 90 -18.46 -3.42 3.13
N ASP A 91 -19.20 -3.36 4.23
CA ASP A 91 -20.46 -2.59 4.36
C ASP A 91 -20.36 -1.41 5.35
N GLY A 92 -19.18 -1.21 5.95
CA GLY A 92 -18.91 -0.21 6.99
C GLY A 92 -19.44 -0.56 8.38
N ALA A 93 -20.33 -1.54 8.49
CA ALA A 93 -21.06 -1.87 9.71
C ALA A 93 -20.57 -3.15 10.39
N THR A 94 -20.16 -4.16 9.62
CA THR A 94 -19.88 -5.50 10.14
C THR A 94 -18.49 -6.00 9.76
N VAL A 95 -17.91 -6.82 10.65
CA VAL A 95 -16.62 -7.46 10.41
C VAL A 95 -16.84 -8.78 9.68
N ASN A 96 -16.26 -8.92 8.50
CA ASN A 96 -16.27 -10.16 7.76
C ASN A 96 -15.36 -11.19 8.44
N SER A 97 -15.87 -12.41 8.62
CA SER A 97 -15.10 -13.52 9.21
C SER A 97 -14.45 -13.16 10.56
N ALA A 98 -15.15 -12.41 11.42
CA ALA A 98 -14.64 -11.89 12.70
C ALA A 98 -13.79 -12.89 13.50
N ARG A 99 -14.33 -14.11 13.75
CA ARG A 99 -13.60 -15.18 14.46
C ARG A 99 -12.29 -15.59 13.78
N GLY A 100 -12.26 -15.60 12.45
CA GLY A 100 -11.06 -15.93 11.69
C GLY A 100 -10.02 -14.82 11.75
N ILE A 101 -10.45 -13.55 11.75
CA ILE A 101 -9.57 -12.39 11.94
C ILE A 101 -8.98 -12.40 13.36
N GLU A 102 -9.80 -12.59 14.39
CA GLU A 102 -9.35 -12.71 15.79
C GLU A 102 -8.33 -13.85 15.96
N ALA A 103 -8.65 -15.05 15.43
CA ALA A 103 -7.74 -16.19 15.48
C ALA A 103 -6.42 -15.90 14.75
N GLY A 104 -6.47 -15.22 13.60
CA GLY A 104 -5.29 -14.81 12.85
C GLY A 104 -4.43 -13.78 13.59
N MET A 105 -5.04 -12.77 14.22
CA MET A 105 -4.37 -11.79 15.08
C MET A 105 -3.66 -12.47 16.25
N ARG A 106 -4.36 -13.37 16.94
CA ARG A 106 -3.78 -14.15 18.05
C ARG A 106 -2.61 -15.01 17.59
N ALA A 107 -2.73 -15.68 16.44
CA ALA A 107 -1.66 -16.51 15.89
C ALA A 107 -0.39 -15.71 15.62
N VAL A 108 -0.49 -14.52 15.00
CA VAL A 108 0.69 -13.69 14.74
C VAL A 108 1.22 -13.03 16.01
N LYS A 109 0.35 -12.65 16.96
CA LYS A 109 0.78 -12.16 18.28
C LYS A 109 1.65 -13.18 19.01
N LEU A 110 1.26 -14.45 18.99
CA LEU A 110 2.02 -15.54 19.60
C LEU A 110 3.38 -15.79 18.91
N LEU A 111 3.55 -15.39 17.64
CA LEU A 111 4.84 -15.41 16.96
C LEU A 111 5.75 -14.23 17.32
N GLY A 112 5.24 -13.22 18.04
CA GLY A 112 6.00 -12.04 18.43
C GLY A 112 5.99 -10.92 17.40
N VAL A 113 5.00 -10.85 16.49
CA VAL A 113 4.84 -9.66 15.64
C VAL A 113 4.39 -8.46 16.48
N ASP A 114 4.84 -7.26 16.11
CA ASP A 114 4.54 -6.02 16.83
C ASP A 114 3.09 -5.56 16.65
N GLY A 115 2.50 -5.88 15.50
CA GLY A 115 1.18 -5.37 15.16
C GLY A 115 0.57 -5.87 13.85
N VAL A 116 -0.53 -5.25 13.46
CA VAL A 116 -1.26 -5.54 12.22
C VAL A 116 -1.57 -4.28 11.42
N GLU A 117 -1.72 -4.42 10.09
CA GLU A 117 -2.19 -3.33 9.20
C GLU A 117 -3.66 -3.55 8.82
N LEU A 118 -4.52 -2.57 9.13
CA LEU A 118 -5.92 -2.49 8.73
C LEU A 118 -6.11 -1.49 7.58
N GLN A 119 -6.74 -1.91 6.50
CA GLN A 119 -7.00 -1.07 5.33
C GLN A 119 -8.44 -0.57 5.38
N VAL A 120 -8.58 0.75 5.50
CA VAL A 120 -9.85 1.46 5.59
C VAL A 120 -10.14 2.11 4.24
N PHE A 121 -11.22 1.69 3.61
CA PHE A 121 -11.61 2.19 2.30
C PHE A 121 -12.64 3.31 2.44
N TRP A 122 -12.40 4.42 1.75
CA TRP A 122 -13.35 5.54 1.69
C TRP A 122 -14.73 5.10 1.19
N SER A 123 -14.77 4.20 0.20
CA SER A 123 -15.99 3.62 -0.34
C SER A 123 -16.79 2.77 0.66
N VAL A 124 -16.14 2.20 1.67
CA VAL A 124 -16.77 1.37 2.71
C VAL A 124 -17.28 2.23 3.86
N VAL A 125 -16.52 3.25 4.24
CA VAL A 125 -16.92 4.16 5.32
C VAL A 125 -18.00 5.14 4.86
N GLN A 126 -17.98 5.56 3.59
CA GLN A 126 -18.89 6.57 3.06
C GLN A 126 -19.61 6.10 1.78
N PRO A 127 -20.37 4.99 1.82
CA PRO A 127 -20.81 4.30 0.60
C PRO A 127 -21.85 5.06 -0.23
N GLU A 128 -22.82 5.69 0.42
CA GLU A 128 -24.05 6.19 -0.25
C GLU A 128 -24.20 7.71 -0.22
N SER A 129 -23.68 8.38 0.80
CA SER A 129 -23.91 9.81 1.02
C SER A 129 -22.62 10.54 1.39
N PRO A 130 -22.40 11.76 0.84
CA PRO A 130 -21.26 12.60 1.18
C PRO A 130 -21.29 13.16 2.62
N ASP A 131 -22.37 12.94 3.38
CA ASP A 131 -22.61 13.57 4.69
C ASP A 131 -22.55 12.58 5.87
N LYS A 132 -22.38 11.28 5.60
CA LYS A 132 -22.43 10.23 6.65
C LYS A 132 -21.27 9.27 6.53
N PHE A 133 -20.56 9.06 7.63
CA PHE A 133 -19.51 8.05 7.76
C PHE A 133 -19.98 6.89 8.64
N SER A 134 -19.61 5.67 8.27
CA SER A 134 -19.89 4.43 8.97
C SER A 134 -18.59 3.76 9.40
N TRP A 135 -18.34 3.78 10.70
CA TRP A 135 -17.08 3.32 11.29
C TRP A 135 -17.22 2.02 12.08
N ALA A 136 -18.44 1.51 12.31
CA ALA A 136 -18.71 0.46 13.29
C ALA A 136 -17.93 -0.84 13.00
N GLY A 137 -17.87 -1.28 11.74
CA GLY A 137 -17.12 -2.47 11.35
C GLY A 137 -15.61 -2.28 11.57
N TYR A 138 -15.05 -1.16 11.13
CA TYR A 138 -13.61 -0.89 11.30
C TYR A 138 -13.24 -0.69 12.78
N ARG A 139 -14.12 -0.08 13.55
CA ARG A 139 -13.96 0.09 14.99
C ARG A 139 -13.89 -1.26 15.70
N ALA A 140 -14.78 -2.19 15.36
CA ALA A 140 -14.75 -3.54 15.91
C ALA A 140 -13.44 -4.28 15.59
N VAL A 141 -12.87 -4.12 14.37
CA VAL A 141 -11.55 -4.70 14.05
C VAL A 141 -10.43 -4.05 14.86
N ALA A 142 -10.49 -2.73 15.07
CA ALA A 142 -9.49 -2.03 15.88
C ALA A 142 -9.58 -2.43 17.36
N ASP A 143 -10.79 -2.65 17.89
CA ASP A 143 -11.00 -3.17 19.23
C ASP A 143 -10.43 -4.60 19.38
N MET A 144 -10.57 -5.47 18.36
CA MET A 144 -9.92 -6.79 18.36
C MET A 144 -8.39 -6.69 18.45
N ALA A 145 -7.78 -5.75 17.71
CA ALA A 145 -6.33 -5.54 17.77
C ALA A 145 -5.87 -5.03 19.15
N ARG A 146 -6.63 -4.08 19.74
CA ARG A 146 -6.40 -3.60 21.11
C ARG A 146 -6.49 -4.73 22.12
N ASP A 147 -7.53 -5.55 22.05
CA ASP A 147 -7.81 -6.60 23.02
C ASP A 147 -6.74 -7.72 22.98
N GLU A 148 -6.14 -7.98 21.82
CA GLU A 148 -4.98 -8.89 21.67
C GLU A 148 -3.62 -8.20 21.99
N GLY A 149 -3.63 -6.91 22.32
CA GLY A 149 -2.43 -6.13 22.65
C GLY A 149 -1.46 -5.98 21.48
N LEU A 150 -1.99 -5.84 20.26
CA LEU A 150 -1.23 -5.59 19.03
C LEU A 150 -1.23 -4.09 18.70
N SER A 151 -0.10 -3.59 18.21
CA SER A 151 -0.08 -2.27 17.58
C SER A 151 -0.91 -2.31 16.29
N LEU A 152 -1.60 -1.22 15.99
CA LEU A 152 -2.43 -1.08 14.80
C LEU A 152 -1.88 -0.01 13.87
N ARG A 153 -1.59 -0.39 12.64
CA ARG A 153 -1.34 0.53 11.54
C ARG A 153 -2.59 0.65 10.69
N VAL A 154 -3.06 1.87 10.42
CA VAL A 154 -4.28 2.09 9.64
C VAL A 154 -3.93 2.69 8.29
N SER A 155 -4.27 2.01 7.19
CA SER A 155 -4.12 2.52 5.83
C SER A 155 -5.42 3.14 5.34
N LEU A 156 -5.47 4.46 5.24
CA LEU A 156 -6.63 5.22 4.76
C LEU A 156 -6.57 5.31 3.22
N ARG A 157 -7.53 4.67 2.55
CA ARG A 157 -7.55 4.52 1.09
C ARG A 157 -8.65 5.38 0.45
N ILE A 158 -8.20 6.39 -0.30
CA ILE A 158 -9.03 7.33 -1.07
C ILE A 158 -9.33 6.88 -2.51
N HIS A 159 -8.90 5.67 -2.86
CA HIS A 159 -9.03 5.03 -4.18
C HIS A 159 -9.75 3.68 -4.02
N GLY A 160 -10.28 3.18 -5.14
CA GLY A 160 -10.81 1.83 -5.25
C GLY A 160 -9.72 0.80 -5.51
N SER A 161 -10.02 -0.47 -5.25
CA SER A 161 -9.18 -1.60 -5.66
C SER A 161 -9.91 -2.38 -6.75
N PRO A 162 -9.43 -2.38 -8.01
CA PRO A 162 -9.98 -3.20 -9.08
C PRO A 162 -9.87 -4.68 -8.73
N GLY A 163 -10.97 -5.43 -8.89
CA GLY A 163 -11.02 -6.86 -8.56
C GLY A 163 -11.15 -7.12 -7.05
N GLY A 164 -12.17 -7.88 -6.65
CA GLY A 164 -12.40 -8.28 -5.25
C GLY A 164 -13.80 -7.97 -4.73
N SER A 165 -13.93 -8.00 -3.39
CA SER A 165 -15.18 -7.82 -2.63
C SER A 165 -15.37 -6.40 -2.05
N VAL A 166 -14.42 -5.50 -2.28
CA VAL A 166 -14.48 -4.11 -1.78
C VAL A 166 -14.89 -3.17 -2.92
N PRO A 167 -15.90 -2.29 -2.73
CA PRO A 167 -16.33 -1.34 -3.77
C PRO A 167 -15.20 -0.39 -4.20
N LYS A 168 -15.20 0.05 -5.47
CA LYS A 168 -14.21 0.97 -6.05
C LYS A 168 -14.20 2.33 -5.32
N LEU A 169 -14.95 3.30 -5.82
CA LEU A 169 -15.18 4.60 -5.17
C LEU A 169 -16.59 4.61 -4.55
N PRO A 170 -16.87 5.52 -3.60
CA PRO A 170 -18.24 5.73 -3.14
C PRO A 170 -19.24 5.88 -4.29
N SER A 171 -20.45 5.34 -4.12
CA SER A 171 -21.45 5.33 -5.20
C SER A 171 -21.84 6.75 -5.67
N TRP A 172 -21.86 7.71 -4.74
CA TRP A 172 -22.13 9.12 -5.04
C TRP A 172 -20.98 9.80 -5.80
N VAL A 173 -19.74 9.33 -5.64
CA VAL A 173 -18.60 9.74 -6.49
C VAL A 173 -18.76 9.14 -7.89
N GLY A 174 -19.18 7.87 -7.98
CA GLY A 174 -19.54 7.26 -9.26
C GLY A 174 -20.62 8.02 -10.01
N ALA A 175 -21.64 8.53 -9.29
CA ALA A 175 -22.68 9.38 -9.88
C ALA A 175 -22.13 10.74 -10.36
N ALA A 176 -21.12 11.31 -9.70
CA ALA A 176 -20.43 12.50 -10.18
C ALA A 176 -19.62 12.19 -11.46
N ALA A 177 -18.90 11.06 -11.49
CA ALA A 177 -18.14 10.62 -12.66
C ALA A 177 -19.04 10.30 -13.86
N ALA A 178 -20.28 9.84 -13.62
CA ALA A 178 -21.26 9.63 -14.69
C ALA A 178 -21.72 10.95 -15.34
N LYS A 179 -21.72 12.07 -14.58
CA LYS A 179 -22.05 13.41 -15.10
C LYS A 179 -20.86 14.07 -15.78
N ASP A 180 -19.67 13.87 -15.24
CA ASP A 180 -18.42 14.35 -15.81
C ASP A 180 -17.34 13.27 -15.74
N ARG A 181 -17.13 12.57 -16.86
CA ARG A 181 -16.18 11.45 -16.92
C ARG A 181 -14.73 11.89 -16.78
N ASP A 182 -14.44 13.16 -17.04
CA ASP A 182 -13.08 13.70 -16.98
C ASP A 182 -12.57 13.95 -15.55
N ILE A 183 -13.39 13.69 -14.52
CA ILE A 183 -12.89 13.65 -13.14
C ILE A 183 -12.05 12.40 -12.86
N LEU A 184 -12.07 11.41 -13.76
CA LEU A 184 -11.30 10.16 -13.66
C LEU A 184 -10.07 10.22 -14.56
N PHE A 185 -9.01 9.50 -14.17
CA PHE A 185 -7.85 9.31 -15.04
C PHE A 185 -8.24 8.65 -16.36
N THR A 186 -7.54 9.07 -17.43
CA THR A 186 -7.88 8.73 -18.81
C THR A 186 -6.64 8.47 -19.63
N ASP A 187 -6.64 7.37 -20.36
CA ASP A 187 -5.57 6.98 -21.29
C ASP A 187 -5.74 7.59 -22.69
N GLY A 188 -4.76 7.37 -23.57
CA GLY A 188 -4.75 7.94 -24.91
C GLY A 188 -5.88 7.44 -25.82
N ALA A 189 -6.47 6.27 -25.50
CA ALA A 189 -7.61 5.70 -26.20
C ALA A 189 -8.96 6.14 -25.60
N GLY A 190 -8.95 6.93 -24.51
CA GLY A 190 -10.15 7.39 -23.81
C GLY A 190 -10.70 6.42 -22.76
N GLY A 191 -9.96 5.33 -22.46
CA GLY A 191 -10.23 4.40 -21.37
C GLY A 191 -10.17 5.11 -20.02
N ARG A 192 -11.06 4.74 -19.08
CA ARG A 192 -11.26 5.45 -17.80
C ARG A 192 -10.99 4.54 -16.61
N HIS A 193 -10.31 5.10 -15.61
CA HIS A 193 -10.06 4.45 -14.32
C HIS A 193 -11.13 4.82 -13.30
N GLU A 194 -12.19 3.99 -13.21
CA GLU A 194 -13.33 4.20 -12.30
C GLU A 194 -12.99 4.08 -10.81
N ASP A 195 -11.77 3.67 -10.50
CA ASP A 195 -11.25 3.46 -9.16
C ASP A 195 -10.42 4.64 -8.64
N CYS A 196 -10.13 5.66 -9.45
CA CYS A 196 -9.33 6.80 -8.99
C CYS A 196 -9.71 8.12 -9.68
N LEU A 197 -9.75 9.19 -8.89
CA LEU A 197 -9.94 10.56 -9.38
C LEU A 197 -8.63 11.11 -9.95
N SER A 198 -8.73 11.93 -11.00
CA SER A 198 -7.59 12.60 -11.63
C SER A 198 -7.00 13.66 -10.70
N PHE A 199 -5.66 13.76 -10.64
CA PHE A 199 -4.98 14.79 -9.84
C PHE A 199 -5.32 16.21 -10.27
N ALA A 200 -5.76 16.39 -11.52
CA ALA A 200 -6.14 17.70 -12.04
C ALA A 200 -7.39 18.28 -11.36
N VAL A 201 -8.22 17.43 -10.72
CA VAL A 201 -9.45 17.86 -10.06
C VAL A 201 -9.32 18.01 -8.54
N ASP A 202 -8.14 17.78 -7.95
CA ASP A 202 -7.88 17.82 -6.50
C ASP A 202 -8.53 19.01 -5.76
N GLU A 203 -8.49 20.18 -6.39
CA GLU A 203 -8.94 21.47 -5.83
C GLU A 203 -10.23 21.99 -6.50
N LEU A 204 -10.79 21.24 -7.46
CA LEU A 204 -12.00 21.65 -8.18
C LEU A 204 -13.25 21.11 -7.49
N PRO A 205 -14.35 21.89 -7.38
CA PRO A 205 -15.55 21.51 -6.64
C PRO A 205 -16.45 20.51 -7.40
N VAL A 206 -15.89 19.38 -7.82
CA VAL A 206 -16.54 18.37 -8.68
C VAL A 206 -17.36 17.33 -7.90
N LEU A 207 -17.27 17.31 -6.57
CA LEU A 207 -17.88 16.31 -5.70
C LEU A 207 -18.94 16.92 -4.77
N ALA A 208 -20.13 17.13 -5.33
CA ALA A 208 -21.27 17.76 -4.64
C ALA A 208 -20.88 19.12 -4.02
N GLY A 209 -20.26 19.99 -4.82
CA GLY A 209 -19.86 21.34 -4.44
C GLY A 209 -18.54 21.44 -3.67
N MET A 210 -17.88 20.31 -3.37
CA MET A 210 -16.58 20.27 -2.70
C MET A 210 -15.52 19.63 -3.59
N SER A 211 -14.25 19.91 -3.30
CA SER A 211 -13.14 19.27 -3.99
C SER A 211 -12.79 17.89 -3.41
N PRO A 212 -12.15 17.01 -4.19
CA PRO A 212 -11.58 15.76 -3.69
C PRO A 212 -10.72 15.96 -2.44
N LEU A 213 -9.82 16.95 -2.41
CA LEU A 213 -9.01 17.24 -1.22
C LEU A 213 -9.84 17.56 0.02
N GLN A 214 -10.92 18.35 -0.13
CA GLN A 214 -11.81 18.64 1.00
C GLN A 214 -12.57 17.40 1.47
N ARG A 215 -12.94 16.49 0.55
CA ARG A 215 -13.56 15.21 0.90
C ARG A 215 -12.59 14.27 1.61
N TYR A 216 -11.34 14.21 1.17
CA TYR A 216 -10.29 13.45 1.84
C TYR A 216 -10.01 13.99 3.24
N GLU A 217 -9.97 15.31 3.41
CA GLU A 217 -9.80 15.93 4.73
C GLU A 217 -10.97 15.57 5.66
N ALA A 218 -12.22 15.66 5.18
CA ALA A 218 -13.39 15.28 5.98
C ALA A 218 -13.36 13.79 6.38
N PHE A 219 -12.93 12.91 5.47
CA PHE A 219 -12.74 11.49 5.75
C PHE A 219 -11.66 11.25 6.83
N PHE A 220 -10.51 11.91 6.73
CA PHE A 220 -9.43 11.76 7.71
C PHE A 220 -9.81 12.35 9.08
N ARG A 221 -10.50 13.49 9.12
CA ARG A 221 -11.01 14.07 10.38
C ARG A 221 -12.04 13.16 11.03
N SER A 222 -12.97 12.60 10.25
CA SER A 222 -13.95 11.67 10.79
C SER A 222 -13.30 10.39 11.34
N PHE A 223 -12.20 9.92 10.74
CA PHE A 223 -11.40 8.84 11.30
C PHE A 223 -10.76 9.25 12.64
N VAL A 224 -10.19 10.45 12.72
CA VAL A 224 -9.64 10.97 13.98
C VAL A 224 -10.71 10.98 15.08
N ASP A 225 -11.89 11.51 14.79
CA ASP A 225 -12.99 11.60 15.76
C ASP A 225 -13.50 10.23 16.21
N ALA A 226 -13.60 9.27 15.28
CA ALA A 226 -14.16 7.94 15.57
C ALA A 226 -13.18 6.98 16.31
N PHE A 227 -11.88 7.27 16.28
CA PHE A 227 -10.82 6.43 16.84
C PHE A 227 -9.95 7.19 17.87
N ASP A 228 -10.44 8.32 18.37
CA ASP A 228 -9.71 9.24 19.26
C ASP A 228 -9.04 8.51 20.44
N ASP A 229 -9.78 7.61 21.07
CA ASP A 229 -9.38 6.85 22.25
C ASP A 229 -8.31 5.77 21.96
N LEU A 230 -8.06 5.47 20.68
CA LEU A 230 -7.10 4.44 20.26
C LEU A 230 -5.73 5.03 19.87
N PHE A 231 -5.60 6.34 19.67
CA PHE A 231 -4.33 6.96 19.26
C PHE A 231 -3.25 6.91 20.34
N GLU A 232 -3.59 6.98 21.62
CA GLU A 232 -2.61 6.93 22.72
C GLU A 232 -2.22 5.50 23.13
N SER A 233 -2.85 4.49 22.53
CA SER A 233 -2.72 3.10 22.98
C SER A 233 -2.39 2.11 21.87
N THR A 234 -3.18 2.13 20.79
CA THR A 234 -3.23 1.03 19.83
C THR A 234 -2.81 1.48 18.44
N ILE A 235 -3.33 2.62 17.95
CA ILE A 235 -3.00 3.15 16.63
C ILE A 235 -1.65 3.86 16.71
N THR A 236 -0.65 3.29 16.03
CA THR A 236 0.74 3.77 16.08
C THR A 236 1.18 4.45 14.78
N ASP A 237 0.59 4.06 13.66
CA ASP A 237 0.92 4.61 12.34
C ASP A 237 -0.33 4.75 11.46
N VAL A 238 -0.38 5.82 10.66
CA VAL A 238 -1.39 6.04 9.62
C VAL A 238 -0.72 6.07 8.25
N THR A 239 -1.11 5.15 7.37
CA THR A 239 -0.66 5.12 5.98
C THR A 239 -1.65 5.88 5.09
N VAL A 240 -1.24 7.03 4.57
CA VAL A 240 -2.04 7.88 3.69
C VAL A 240 -1.99 7.35 2.27
N GLY A 241 -3.15 7.00 1.69
CA GLY A 241 -3.26 6.64 0.29
C GLY A 241 -3.11 7.87 -0.62
N LEU A 242 -2.26 7.76 -1.65
CA LEU A 242 -1.92 8.88 -2.56
C LEU A 242 -2.33 8.66 -4.02
N GLY A 243 -3.19 7.67 -4.28
CA GLY A 243 -3.56 7.30 -5.63
C GLY A 243 -3.90 5.80 -5.75
N PRO A 244 -3.88 5.26 -6.98
CA PRO A 244 -4.19 3.86 -7.26
C PRO A 244 -3.38 2.88 -6.39
N ASN A 245 -4.04 1.87 -5.83
CA ASN A 245 -3.48 0.93 -4.83
C ASN A 245 -2.89 1.56 -3.56
N GLY A 246 -3.10 2.87 -3.35
CA GLY A 246 -2.63 3.62 -2.20
C GLY A 246 -1.23 4.19 -2.41
N GLU A 247 -0.72 4.10 -3.63
CA GLU A 247 0.61 4.53 -4.02
C GLU A 247 0.55 5.89 -4.70
N LEU A 248 1.60 6.68 -4.50
CA LEU A 248 1.81 7.92 -5.25
C LEU A 248 2.25 7.58 -6.67
N ARG A 249 1.28 7.40 -7.57
CA ARG A 249 1.51 7.13 -9.00
C ARG A 249 0.27 7.40 -9.85
N TYR A 250 0.46 7.43 -11.16
CA TYR A 250 -0.64 7.30 -12.11
C TYR A 250 -1.07 5.82 -12.28
N PRO A 251 -2.35 5.55 -12.66
CA PRO A 251 -2.83 4.21 -12.93
C PRO A 251 -2.37 3.71 -14.31
N SER A 252 -1.05 3.62 -14.55
CA SER A 252 -0.46 3.34 -15.87
C SER A 252 -0.66 1.92 -16.42
N TYR A 253 -1.59 1.15 -15.87
CA TYR A 253 -1.92 -0.22 -16.28
C TYR A 253 -3.27 -0.24 -16.99
N PRO A 254 -3.61 -1.26 -17.79
CA PRO A 254 -4.93 -1.33 -18.42
C PRO A 254 -6.07 -1.20 -17.38
N PRO A 255 -7.13 -0.43 -17.66
CA PRO A 255 -8.25 -0.31 -16.74
C PRO A 255 -8.84 -1.68 -16.34
N GLY A 256 -9.06 -1.89 -15.05
CA GLY A 256 -9.62 -3.14 -14.53
C GLY A 256 -8.65 -4.33 -14.49
N SER A 257 -7.37 -4.15 -14.83
CA SER A 257 -6.37 -5.21 -14.73
C SER A 257 -5.90 -5.48 -13.30
N ASP A 258 -5.51 -6.72 -13.05
CA ASP A 258 -4.73 -7.08 -11.85
C ASP A 258 -3.27 -6.69 -12.10
N VAL A 259 -2.80 -5.73 -11.30
CA VAL A 259 -1.45 -5.15 -11.41
C VAL A 259 -0.33 -6.11 -11.00
N THR A 260 -0.65 -7.22 -10.31
CA THR A 260 0.36 -8.06 -9.65
C THR A 260 1.27 -8.82 -10.62
N GLN A 261 0.87 -8.98 -11.88
CA GLN A 261 1.64 -9.71 -12.90
C GLN A 261 1.99 -8.85 -14.13
N PHE A 262 1.63 -7.57 -14.12
CA PHE A 262 1.86 -6.71 -15.26
C PHE A 262 3.33 -6.31 -15.37
N ILE A 263 3.92 -6.50 -16.56
CA ILE A 263 5.32 -6.15 -16.87
C ILE A 263 5.47 -5.38 -18.18
N GLY A 264 4.35 -4.91 -18.76
CA GLY A 264 4.37 -4.02 -19.93
C GLY A 264 4.93 -2.64 -19.59
N VAL A 265 5.15 -1.81 -20.62
CA VAL A 265 5.58 -0.42 -20.43
C VAL A 265 4.53 0.38 -19.66
N GLY A 266 3.24 0.17 -19.96
CA GLY A 266 2.15 0.99 -19.48
C GLY A 266 1.90 2.24 -20.33
N GLU A 267 0.89 3.02 -19.99
CA GLU A 267 0.51 4.23 -20.76
C GLU A 267 0.36 5.47 -19.86
N PHE A 268 0.58 6.65 -20.44
CA PHE A 268 0.33 7.93 -19.79
C PHE A 268 -1.17 8.14 -19.54
N GLN A 269 -1.51 8.65 -18.35
CA GLN A 269 -2.89 8.75 -17.86
C GLN A 269 -3.35 10.21 -17.71
N CYS A 270 -3.02 11.07 -18.69
CA CYS A 270 -3.24 12.51 -18.64
C CYS A 270 -4.22 13.05 -19.70
N TYR A 271 -5.07 12.20 -20.27
CA TYR A 271 -5.92 12.55 -21.40
C TYR A 271 -7.34 13.01 -21.00
N ASP A 272 -7.59 13.18 -19.70
CA ASP A 272 -8.81 13.85 -19.24
C ASP A 272 -8.75 15.35 -19.55
N LYS A 273 -9.92 15.97 -19.75
CA LYS A 273 -9.99 17.38 -20.17
C LYS A 273 -9.27 18.34 -19.21
N TYR A 274 -9.19 18.02 -17.91
CA TYR A 274 -8.57 18.88 -16.91
C TYR A 274 -7.05 18.80 -17.00
N MET A 275 -6.48 17.59 -17.09
CA MET A 275 -5.04 17.38 -17.33
C MET A 275 -4.59 18.00 -18.64
N LEU A 276 -5.34 17.80 -19.74
CA LEU A 276 -5.02 18.40 -21.04
C LEU A 276 -5.07 19.94 -21.01
N SER A 277 -6.05 20.52 -20.32
CA SER A 277 -6.12 21.97 -20.12
C SER A 277 -4.90 22.50 -19.35
N GLN A 278 -4.50 21.80 -18.28
CA GLN A 278 -3.32 22.16 -17.49
C GLN A 278 -2.00 21.97 -18.25
N LEU A 279 -1.92 20.97 -19.14
CA LEU A 279 -0.78 20.76 -20.03
C LEU A 279 -0.65 21.90 -21.03
N LYS A 280 -1.76 22.29 -21.66
CA LYS A 280 -1.82 23.41 -22.58
C LYS A 280 -1.36 24.72 -21.94
N GLN A 281 -1.88 25.04 -20.76
CA GLN A 281 -1.47 26.23 -20.01
C GLN A 281 0.02 26.22 -19.65
N HIS A 282 0.56 25.05 -19.30
CA HIS A 282 1.99 24.91 -19.01
C HIS A 282 2.86 25.15 -20.26
N ALA A 283 2.43 24.64 -21.41
CA ALA A 283 3.10 24.83 -22.69
C ALA A 283 3.11 26.30 -23.13
N GLU A 284 1.96 26.98 -22.99
CA GLU A 284 1.82 28.42 -23.26
C GLU A 284 2.74 29.25 -22.36
N ALA A 285 2.79 28.95 -21.06
CA ALA A 285 3.64 29.65 -20.10
C ALA A 285 5.14 29.52 -20.39
N LEU A 286 5.56 28.41 -21.02
CA LEU A 286 6.95 28.19 -21.43
C LEU A 286 7.25 28.65 -22.87
N GLY A 287 6.31 29.34 -23.53
CA GLY A 287 6.49 29.86 -24.89
C GLY A 287 6.48 28.79 -25.99
N ASN A 288 6.00 27.58 -25.69
CA ASN A 288 5.96 26.44 -26.61
C ASN A 288 4.53 25.88 -26.73
N PRO A 289 3.53 26.69 -27.17
CA PRO A 289 2.11 26.30 -27.11
C PRO A 289 1.77 25.01 -27.87
N LEU A 290 2.52 24.67 -28.92
CA LEU A 290 2.31 23.44 -29.69
C LEU A 290 2.64 22.16 -28.91
N TRP A 291 3.46 22.25 -27.86
CA TRP A 291 3.82 21.10 -27.03
C TRP A 291 2.70 20.67 -26.09
N GLY A 292 1.71 21.54 -25.85
CA GLY A 292 0.61 21.27 -24.93
C GLY A 292 -0.69 20.84 -25.59
N LEU A 293 -0.67 20.46 -26.87
CA LEU A 293 -1.87 20.07 -27.62
C LEU A 293 -2.40 18.70 -27.20
N SER A 294 -1.51 17.77 -26.79
CA SER A 294 -1.83 16.43 -26.28
C SER A 294 -0.61 15.84 -25.57
N GLY A 295 -0.77 14.66 -24.96
CA GLY A 295 0.35 13.82 -24.54
C GLY A 295 1.13 13.24 -25.75
N PRO A 296 2.26 12.55 -25.49
CA PRO A 296 3.06 11.92 -26.53
C PRO A 296 2.24 10.93 -27.37
N HIS A 297 2.20 11.17 -28.68
CA HIS A 297 1.44 10.37 -29.64
C HIS A 297 2.22 9.15 -30.14
N ASP A 298 3.51 9.11 -29.85
CA ASP A 298 4.48 8.11 -30.28
C ASP A 298 4.92 7.20 -29.12
N ALA A 299 4.14 7.17 -28.03
CA ALA A 299 4.32 6.25 -26.92
C ALA A 299 3.72 4.86 -27.23
N PRO A 300 4.34 3.78 -26.74
CA PRO A 300 3.86 2.41 -26.94
C PRO A 300 2.58 2.15 -26.16
N GLY A 301 1.84 1.12 -26.58
CA GLY A 301 0.66 0.64 -25.84
C GLY A 301 1.02 -0.10 -24.55
N TYR A 302 0.05 -0.32 -23.67
CA TYR A 302 0.26 -0.90 -22.33
C TYR A 302 1.22 -2.10 -22.28
N ASN A 303 0.96 -3.14 -23.09
CA ASN A 303 1.69 -4.42 -23.04
C ASN A 303 2.90 -4.48 -23.99
N GLU A 304 3.21 -3.39 -24.67
CA GLU A 304 4.24 -3.38 -25.70
C GLU A 304 5.65 -3.18 -25.11
N SER A 305 6.65 -3.47 -25.94
CA SER A 305 8.06 -3.21 -25.65
C SER A 305 8.36 -1.70 -25.77
N PRO A 306 9.35 -1.16 -25.03
CA PRO A 306 9.81 0.21 -25.22
C PRO A 306 10.21 0.53 -26.66
N ASP A 307 10.69 -0.48 -27.40
CA ASP A 307 11.15 -0.37 -28.80
C ASP A 307 10.01 -0.47 -29.84
N SER A 308 8.75 -0.70 -29.44
CA SER A 308 7.63 -0.79 -30.40
C SER A 308 7.27 0.56 -31.01
N SER A 309 7.64 1.65 -30.35
CA SER A 309 7.29 3.03 -30.72
C SER A 309 8.46 3.99 -30.51
N GLU A 310 8.36 5.19 -31.08
CA GLU A 310 9.47 6.16 -31.11
C GLU A 310 9.75 6.82 -29.76
N PHE A 311 8.76 6.91 -28.86
CA PHE A 311 8.91 7.72 -27.66
C PHE A 311 9.92 7.15 -26.68
N PHE A 312 9.92 5.84 -26.38
CA PHE A 312 10.75 5.23 -25.31
C PHE A 312 11.95 4.43 -25.79
N ARG A 313 12.11 4.19 -27.10
CA ARG A 313 13.28 3.53 -27.65
C ARG A 313 14.58 4.27 -27.32
N ASP A 314 15.72 3.62 -27.48
CA ASP A 314 17.01 4.28 -27.31
C ASP A 314 17.13 5.49 -28.28
N HIS A 315 17.52 6.65 -27.72
CA HIS A 315 17.53 7.94 -28.43
C HIS A 315 16.17 8.38 -29.02
N GLY A 316 15.06 7.91 -28.43
CA GLY A 316 13.71 8.30 -28.79
C GLY A 316 13.29 9.68 -28.30
N SER A 317 12.03 10.03 -28.53
CA SER A 317 11.47 11.36 -28.20
C SER A 317 11.54 11.70 -26.71
N TRP A 318 11.63 10.72 -25.82
CA TRP A 318 11.84 10.90 -24.38
C TRP A 318 13.11 11.69 -24.03
N ASP A 319 14.14 11.63 -24.87
CA ASP A 319 15.44 12.32 -24.69
C ASP A 319 15.53 13.64 -25.48
N SER A 320 14.39 14.13 -25.98
CA SER A 320 14.30 15.42 -26.68
C SER A 320 13.90 16.56 -25.72
N PRO A 321 14.02 17.84 -26.15
CA PRO A 321 13.47 18.97 -25.37
C PRO A 321 11.97 18.84 -25.09
N TYR A 322 11.19 18.27 -26.02
CA TYR A 322 9.78 17.99 -25.80
C TYR A 322 9.58 16.88 -24.74
N GLY A 323 10.40 15.83 -24.80
CA GLY A 323 10.39 14.75 -23.81
C GLY A 323 10.66 15.23 -22.39
N ASP A 324 11.72 16.03 -22.20
CA ASP A 324 12.04 16.63 -20.88
C ASP A 324 10.94 17.59 -20.42
N PHE A 325 10.34 18.38 -21.32
CA PHE A 325 9.17 19.21 -21.01
C PHE A 325 7.98 18.37 -20.51
N PHE A 326 7.54 17.37 -21.28
CA PHE A 326 6.34 16.61 -20.97
C PHE A 326 6.53 15.76 -19.72
N LEU A 327 7.65 15.04 -19.62
CA LEU A 327 7.93 14.17 -18.47
C LEU A 327 8.15 14.97 -17.18
N SER A 328 8.76 16.16 -17.26
CA SER A 328 8.88 17.06 -16.11
C SER A 328 7.51 17.59 -15.66
N TRP A 329 6.64 17.98 -16.58
CA TRP A 329 5.28 18.40 -16.26
C TRP A 329 4.48 17.27 -15.61
N TYR A 330 4.49 16.09 -16.22
CA TYR A 330 3.72 14.93 -15.76
C TYR A 330 4.16 14.46 -14.36
N ALA A 331 5.47 14.38 -14.12
CA ALA A 331 6.04 14.09 -12.80
C ALA A 331 5.77 15.22 -11.78
N GLY A 332 5.82 16.48 -12.23
CA GLY A 332 5.50 17.65 -11.39
C GLY A 332 4.05 17.66 -10.90
N LYS A 333 3.11 17.20 -11.73
CA LYS A 333 1.70 17.05 -11.34
C LYS A 333 1.51 15.99 -10.26
N LEU A 334 2.15 14.82 -10.41
CA LEU A 334 2.16 13.78 -9.38
C LEU A 334 2.76 14.30 -8.07
N LEU A 335 3.90 14.99 -8.14
CA LEU A 335 4.57 15.54 -6.97
C LEU A 335 3.70 16.57 -6.23
N SER A 336 3.01 17.44 -6.98
CA SER A 336 2.11 18.46 -6.43
C SER A 336 0.88 17.83 -5.74
N HIS A 337 0.33 16.75 -6.31
CA HIS A 337 -0.72 15.97 -5.66
C HIS A 337 -0.25 15.38 -4.32
N GLY A 338 0.90 14.70 -4.34
CA GLY A 338 1.51 14.14 -3.13
C GLY A 338 1.75 15.18 -2.04
N ASP A 339 2.28 16.35 -2.41
CA ASP A 339 2.51 17.48 -1.50
C ASP A 339 1.22 18.00 -0.86
N ARG A 340 0.15 18.19 -1.65
CA ARG A 340 -1.15 18.65 -1.13
C ARG A 340 -1.79 17.64 -0.18
N VAL A 341 -1.83 16.36 -0.56
CA VAL A 341 -2.48 15.31 0.23
C VAL A 341 -1.70 15.03 1.51
N LEU A 342 -0.36 14.92 1.44
CA LEU A 342 0.48 14.74 2.62
C LEU A 342 0.44 15.96 3.53
N GLY A 343 0.52 17.18 2.99
CA GLY A 343 0.40 18.40 3.78
C GLY A 343 -0.96 18.52 4.47
N MET A 344 -2.04 18.08 3.84
CA MET A 344 -3.35 17.97 4.47
C MET A 344 -3.36 16.91 5.58
N ALA A 345 -2.84 15.72 5.33
CA ALA A 345 -2.76 14.66 6.34
C ALA A 345 -1.93 15.09 7.56
N SER A 346 -0.76 15.71 7.36
CA SER A 346 0.08 16.21 8.45
C SER A 346 -0.63 17.26 9.30
N ARG A 347 -1.53 18.07 8.73
CA ARG A 347 -2.36 18.99 9.52
C ARG A 347 -3.46 18.27 10.31
N VAL A 348 -4.10 17.26 9.74
CA VAL A 348 -5.18 16.50 10.39
C VAL A 348 -4.64 15.64 11.55
N PHE A 349 -3.49 14.99 11.35
CA PHE A 349 -2.90 14.07 12.32
C PHE A 349 -1.81 14.70 13.20
N GLY A 350 -1.40 15.95 12.96
CA GLY A 350 -0.25 16.57 13.62
C GLY A 350 -0.35 16.72 15.13
N SER A 351 -1.55 16.66 15.71
CA SER A 351 -1.76 16.64 17.16
C SER A 351 -1.90 15.23 17.75
N LYS A 352 -1.84 14.18 16.93
CA LYS A 352 -1.96 12.78 17.36
C LYS A 352 -0.58 12.13 17.45
N PRO A 353 -0.35 11.24 18.43
CA PRO A 353 0.93 10.56 18.60
C PRO A 353 1.09 9.40 17.61
N VAL A 354 1.03 9.69 16.31
CA VAL A 354 1.16 8.70 15.24
C VAL A 354 2.25 9.06 14.25
N GLU A 355 2.87 8.03 13.68
CA GLU A 355 3.71 8.20 12.51
C GLU A 355 2.85 8.23 11.23
N LEU A 356 3.13 9.20 10.35
CA LEU A 356 2.57 9.19 9.00
C LEU A 356 3.46 8.40 8.06
N SER A 357 2.84 7.62 7.18
CA SER A 357 3.53 6.91 6.11
C SER A 357 2.72 6.96 4.82
N ALA A 358 3.38 6.76 3.68
CA ALA A 358 2.71 6.65 2.39
C ALA A 358 3.52 5.78 1.43
N LYS A 359 2.85 5.21 0.41
CA LYS A 359 3.47 4.21 -0.48
C LYS A 359 3.95 4.87 -1.78
N VAL A 360 5.11 4.41 -2.28
CA VAL A 360 5.61 4.71 -3.63
C VAL A 360 5.65 3.41 -4.44
N PRO A 361 5.42 3.43 -5.76
CA PRO A 361 5.52 2.22 -6.56
C PRO A 361 6.96 1.74 -6.69
N PHE A 362 7.10 0.41 -6.79
CA PHE A 362 8.37 -0.26 -7.04
C PHE A 362 8.43 -0.79 -8.48
N MET A 363 8.47 0.13 -9.45
CA MET A 363 8.48 -0.15 -10.89
C MET A 363 9.84 -0.71 -11.36
N HIS A 364 10.13 -1.95 -10.99
CA HIS A 364 11.47 -2.53 -11.18
C HIS A 364 11.70 -3.07 -12.61
N TRP A 365 10.65 -3.38 -13.37
CA TRP A 365 10.75 -3.78 -14.78
C TRP A 365 11.07 -2.56 -15.64
N TRP A 366 11.82 -2.78 -16.73
CA TRP A 366 12.37 -1.72 -17.59
C TRP A 366 13.30 -0.70 -16.90
N HIS A 367 13.67 -0.90 -15.62
CA HIS A 367 14.60 -0.02 -14.90
C HIS A 367 16.00 0.02 -15.54
N GLY A 368 16.39 -1.06 -16.23
CA GLY A 368 17.65 -1.16 -16.97
C GLY A 368 17.67 -0.36 -18.28
N ALA A 369 16.50 -0.02 -18.84
CA ALA A 369 16.41 0.82 -20.04
C ALA A 369 16.78 2.27 -19.71
N ALA A 370 17.38 2.99 -20.67
CA ALA A 370 17.77 4.39 -20.48
C ALA A 370 16.55 5.29 -20.21
N SER A 371 15.45 5.02 -20.92
CA SER A 371 14.17 5.74 -20.87
C SER A 371 13.32 5.45 -19.63
N ARG A 372 13.59 4.34 -18.91
CA ARG A 372 12.84 3.91 -17.72
C ARG A 372 11.31 3.99 -17.89
N PRO A 373 10.77 3.34 -18.91
CA PRO A 373 9.41 3.60 -19.38
C PRO A 373 8.34 3.33 -18.32
N ALA A 374 8.44 2.23 -17.57
CA ALA A 374 7.51 1.91 -16.48
C ALA A 374 7.52 2.96 -15.36
N GLU A 375 8.70 3.47 -14.97
CA GLU A 375 8.81 4.58 -14.02
C GLU A 375 8.20 5.85 -14.61
N ALA A 376 8.49 6.18 -15.87
CA ALA A 376 8.06 7.40 -16.54
C ALA A 376 6.53 7.50 -16.64
N VAL A 377 5.84 6.45 -17.13
CA VAL A 377 4.37 6.45 -17.24
C VAL A 377 3.67 6.45 -15.88
N ALA A 378 4.33 5.94 -14.84
CA ALA A 378 3.88 6.01 -13.46
C ALA A 378 4.07 7.40 -12.82
N GLY A 379 4.79 8.30 -13.49
CA GLY A 379 5.04 9.69 -13.08
C GLY A 379 6.40 9.92 -12.43
N PHE A 380 7.34 8.98 -12.52
CA PHE A 380 8.69 9.10 -11.99
C PHE A 380 9.68 9.43 -13.11
N TYR A 381 10.07 10.70 -13.19
CA TYR A 381 10.98 11.17 -14.23
C TYR A 381 12.39 11.45 -13.74
N LYS A 382 13.38 11.00 -14.52
CA LYS A 382 14.81 11.15 -14.28
C LYS A 382 15.41 12.19 -15.23
N SER A 383 15.19 13.49 -14.97
CA SER A 383 15.82 14.56 -15.77
C SER A 383 17.34 14.61 -15.53
N ASN A 384 18.14 14.71 -16.61
CA ASN A 384 19.58 15.01 -16.56
C ASN A 384 20.40 14.15 -15.57
N LYS A 385 20.16 12.83 -15.53
CA LYS A 385 20.79 11.87 -14.60
C LYS A 385 20.47 12.06 -13.12
N LYS A 386 19.54 12.96 -12.74
CA LYS A 386 19.07 13.11 -11.36
C LYS A 386 18.06 12.01 -11.04
N ASN A 387 18.16 11.45 -9.83
CA ASN A 387 17.27 10.40 -9.35
C ASN A 387 15.82 10.89 -9.26
N GLY A 388 14.91 10.29 -10.03
CA GLY A 388 13.48 10.65 -10.09
C GLY A 388 12.70 10.44 -8.77
N TYR A 389 13.23 9.63 -7.85
CA TYR A 389 12.68 9.48 -6.50
C TYR A 389 13.15 10.58 -5.54
N SER A 390 14.17 11.38 -5.91
CA SER A 390 14.73 12.39 -5.02
C SER A 390 13.76 13.53 -4.70
N PRO A 391 13.00 14.11 -5.66
CA PRO A 391 11.96 15.09 -5.35
C PRO A 391 10.85 14.52 -4.47
N VAL A 392 10.45 13.26 -4.71
CA VAL A 392 9.43 12.57 -3.90
C VAL A 392 9.91 12.38 -2.46
N ALA A 393 11.13 11.89 -2.26
CA ALA A 393 11.70 11.75 -0.92
C ALA A 393 11.82 13.10 -0.18
N LYS A 394 12.05 14.20 -0.91
CA LYS A 394 12.04 15.55 -0.33
C LYS A 394 10.64 15.92 0.20
N VAL A 395 9.58 15.71 -0.59
CA VAL A 395 8.20 15.98 -0.17
C VAL A 395 7.80 15.13 1.04
N PHE A 396 8.18 13.85 1.04
CA PHE A 396 7.93 12.96 2.18
C PHE A 396 8.63 13.47 3.46
N ALA A 397 9.90 13.86 3.35
CA ALA A 397 10.63 14.43 4.48
C ALA A 397 10.03 15.76 4.98
N GLN A 398 9.60 16.64 4.06
CA GLN A 398 8.96 17.92 4.39
C GLN A 398 7.70 17.75 5.25
N HIS A 399 6.94 16.68 5.03
CA HIS A 399 5.71 16.38 5.77
C HIS A 399 5.88 15.39 6.92
N GLY A 400 7.12 15.01 7.25
CA GLY A 400 7.43 14.05 8.31
C GLY A 400 6.92 12.63 8.02
N CYS A 401 6.75 12.28 6.75
CA CYS A 401 6.11 11.06 6.29
C CYS A 401 7.14 9.97 5.93
N THR A 402 6.98 8.77 6.47
CA THR A 402 7.79 7.59 6.14
C THR A 402 7.43 7.05 4.75
N MET A 403 8.45 6.84 3.91
CA MET A 403 8.27 6.26 2.58
C MET A 403 8.22 4.73 2.63
N VAL A 404 7.06 4.16 2.32
CA VAL A 404 6.86 2.71 2.24
C VAL A 404 7.15 2.24 0.82
N VAL A 405 8.06 1.26 0.68
CA VAL A 405 8.38 0.61 -0.60
C VAL A 405 7.78 -0.80 -0.59
N PRO A 406 6.70 -1.03 -1.37
CA PRO A 406 6.20 -2.37 -1.62
C PRO A 406 7.21 -3.18 -2.45
N GLY A 407 7.22 -4.50 -2.31
CA GLY A 407 8.07 -5.37 -3.12
C GLY A 407 9.53 -5.46 -2.71
N MET A 408 9.85 -5.20 -1.43
CA MET A 408 11.21 -5.42 -0.89
C MET A 408 11.65 -6.90 -0.91
N ASP A 409 10.76 -7.82 -1.27
CA ASP A 409 11.02 -9.24 -1.46
C ASP A 409 11.33 -9.62 -2.92
N VAL A 410 11.07 -8.71 -3.89
CA VAL A 410 11.19 -9.00 -5.31
C VAL A 410 12.64 -9.21 -5.70
N CYS A 411 12.96 -10.38 -6.24
CA CYS A 411 14.25 -10.74 -6.84
C CYS A 411 14.14 -10.88 -8.37
N MET A 412 15.28 -10.74 -9.06
CA MET A 412 15.32 -11.00 -10.50
C MET A 412 15.06 -12.48 -10.81
N ASN A 413 14.02 -12.77 -11.58
CA ASN A 413 13.77 -14.09 -12.16
C ASN A 413 14.04 -14.12 -13.69
N LYS A 414 13.93 -15.30 -14.32
CA LYS A 414 14.22 -15.47 -15.77
C LYS A 414 13.31 -14.61 -16.67
N GLN A 415 12.02 -14.50 -16.38
CA GLN A 415 11.08 -13.69 -17.17
C GLN A 415 11.41 -12.20 -17.08
N GLN A 416 11.84 -11.73 -15.91
CA GLN A 416 12.26 -10.36 -15.65
C GLN A 416 13.60 -9.96 -16.30
N ARG A 417 14.41 -10.93 -16.76
CA ARG A 417 15.64 -10.62 -17.51
C ARG A 417 15.33 -9.99 -18.86
N ASN A 418 14.26 -10.43 -19.51
CA ASN A 418 13.85 -9.94 -20.82
C ASN A 418 13.32 -8.50 -20.78
N THR A 419 12.91 -8.01 -19.60
CA THR A 419 12.45 -6.63 -19.40
C THR A 419 13.52 -5.72 -18.82
N GLY A 420 14.79 -6.16 -18.74
CA GLY A 420 15.87 -5.37 -18.13
C GLY A 420 15.57 -4.99 -16.66
N SER A 421 14.78 -5.82 -15.96
CA SER A 421 14.38 -5.56 -14.57
C SER A 421 15.60 -5.40 -13.66
N SER A 422 15.55 -4.50 -12.68
CA SER A 422 16.67 -4.27 -11.75
C SER A 422 16.20 -3.81 -10.35
N PRO A 423 15.50 -4.68 -9.59
CA PRO A 423 14.94 -4.34 -8.27
C PRO A 423 16.00 -3.88 -7.26
N ASP A 424 17.18 -4.52 -7.22
CA ASP A 424 18.26 -4.12 -6.29
C ASP A 424 18.76 -2.69 -6.54
N LYS A 425 18.98 -2.34 -7.81
CA LYS A 425 19.44 -1.00 -8.21
C LYS A 425 18.36 0.05 -7.90
N LEU A 426 17.10 -0.28 -8.12
CA LEU A 426 15.98 0.59 -7.83
C LEU A 426 15.84 0.85 -6.32
N LEU A 427 15.87 -0.21 -5.50
CA LEU A 427 15.79 -0.08 -4.04
C LEU A 427 16.95 0.76 -3.49
N VAL A 428 18.16 0.54 -4.00
CA VAL A 428 19.33 1.37 -3.69
C VAL A 428 19.11 2.85 -4.04
N GLN A 429 18.50 3.15 -5.19
CA GLN A 429 18.20 4.52 -5.59
C GLN A 429 17.19 5.17 -4.64
N ILE A 430 16.14 4.45 -4.25
CA ILE A 430 15.14 4.95 -3.30
C ILE A 430 15.78 5.19 -1.92
N LYS A 431 16.51 4.21 -1.37
CA LYS A 431 17.24 4.36 -0.08
C LYS A 431 18.18 5.57 -0.08
N ASN A 432 18.90 5.79 -1.19
CA ASN A 432 19.80 6.95 -1.32
C ASN A 432 19.05 8.28 -1.43
N ALA A 433 17.88 8.30 -2.09
CA ALA A 433 17.02 9.49 -2.13
C ALA A 433 16.48 9.85 -0.75
N CYS A 434 16.01 8.86 0.01
CA CYS A 434 15.55 9.03 1.39
C CYS A 434 16.68 9.55 2.29
N ARG A 435 17.88 8.93 2.25
CA ARG A 435 19.03 9.38 3.06
C ARG A 435 19.40 10.83 2.76
N ARG A 436 19.39 11.23 1.50
CA ARG A 436 19.76 12.60 1.09
C ARG A 436 18.85 13.66 1.71
N HIS A 437 17.56 13.37 1.87
CA HIS A 437 16.56 14.34 2.33
C HIS A 437 16.09 14.11 3.77
N GLY A 438 16.59 13.07 4.44
CA GLY A 438 16.17 12.72 5.81
C GLY A 438 14.79 12.06 5.90
N ALA A 439 14.26 11.50 4.81
CA ALA A 439 13.03 10.71 4.87
C ALA A 439 13.32 9.32 5.48
N ARG A 440 12.43 8.83 6.34
CA ARG A 440 12.44 7.44 6.79
C ARG A 440 11.95 6.52 5.68
N ILE A 441 12.37 5.26 5.72
CA ILE A 441 11.92 4.22 4.79
C ILE A 441 11.28 3.07 5.56
N ALA A 442 10.29 2.42 4.96
CA ALA A 442 9.68 1.19 5.45
C ALA A 442 9.40 0.23 4.29
N GLY A 443 9.16 -1.04 4.57
CA GLY A 443 9.01 -2.08 3.55
C GLY A 443 7.71 -2.87 3.60
N GLU A 444 7.29 -3.39 2.45
CA GLU A 444 6.30 -4.46 2.33
C GLU A 444 6.78 -5.50 1.30
N ASN A 445 6.25 -6.72 1.34
CA ASN A 445 6.36 -7.64 0.20
C ASN A 445 5.38 -7.25 -0.92
N ALA A 446 5.65 -7.68 -2.16
CA ALA A 446 4.87 -7.32 -3.33
C ALA A 446 3.46 -7.93 -3.29
N SER A 447 3.39 -9.26 -3.11
CA SER A 447 2.15 -10.03 -2.99
C SER A 447 2.48 -11.42 -2.46
N LEU A 448 1.53 -12.04 -1.77
CA LEU A 448 1.67 -13.41 -1.27
C LEU A 448 1.90 -14.44 -2.40
N VAL A 449 1.26 -14.23 -3.55
CA VAL A 449 1.40 -15.08 -4.76
C VAL A 449 2.83 -15.06 -5.32
N MET A 450 3.57 -13.98 -5.07
CA MET A 450 4.96 -13.84 -5.51
C MET A 450 5.96 -14.18 -4.41
N THR A 451 5.51 -14.39 -3.16
CA THR A 451 6.38 -14.74 -2.06
C THR A 451 6.70 -16.24 -2.11
N HIS A 452 7.96 -16.57 -2.37
CA HIS A 452 8.49 -17.93 -2.21
C HIS A 452 9.41 -18.00 -0.99
N THR A 453 9.90 -19.19 -0.63
CA THR A 453 10.87 -19.35 0.47
C THR A 453 12.11 -18.46 0.31
N SER A 454 12.58 -18.26 -0.93
CA SER A 454 13.68 -17.32 -1.25
C SER A 454 13.35 -15.85 -1.01
N SER A 455 12.07 -15.49 -1.00
CA SER A 455 11.61 -14.14 -0.68
C SER A 455 11.84 -13.79 0.79
N PHE A 456 11.73 -14.74 1.73
CA PHE A 456 12.00 -14.48 3.16
C PHE A 456 13.46 -14.11 3.41
N SER A 457 14.41 -14.85 2.83
CA SER A 457 15.85 -14.53 2.95
C SER A 457 16.15 -13.14 2.39
N ARG A 458 15.46 -12.75 1.31
CA ARG A 458 15.61 -11.43 0.70
C ARG A 458 14.99 -10.32 1.53
N ILE A 459 13.81 -10.53 2.10
CA ILE A 459 13.20 -9.62 3.07
C ILE A 459 14.17 -9.43 4.25
N LYS A 460 14.65 -10.53 4.86
CA LYS A 460 15.64 -10.50 5.96
C LYS A 460 16.84 -9.65 5.57
N SER A 461 17.46 -9.91 4.41
CA SER A 461 18.59 -9.12 3.93
C SER A 461 18.24 -7.63 3.80
N ASN A 462 17.08 -7.28 3.24
CA ASN A 462 16.69 -5.88 3.03
C ASN A 462 16.31 -5.12 4.32
N ILE A 463 15.85 -5.82 5.36
CA ILE A 463 15.43 -5.23 6.64
C ILE A 463 16.50 -5.29 7.75
N VAL A 464 17.37 -6.32 7.72
CA VAL A 464 18.42 -6.53 8.73
C VAL A 464 19.72 -5.84 8.33
N THR A 465 20.06 -5.85 7.04
CA THR A 465 21.34 -5.27 6.60
C THR A 465 21.29 -3.74 6.72
N VAL A 466 22.18 -3.20 7.57
CA VAL A 466 22.32 -1.75 7.83
C VAL A 466 22.90 -1.01 6.62
N GLU A 467 23.42 -1.73 5.63
CA GLU A 467 23.95 -1.14 4.41
C GLU A 467 22.95 -0.14 3.84
N ARG A 468 23.37 1.12 3.84
CA ARG A 468 22.68 2.30 3.30
C ARG A 468 21.56 2.86 4.19
N MET A 469 20.54 2.09 4.53
CA MET A 469 19.39 2.58 5.31
C MET A 469 18.52 1.41 5.76
N ARG A 470 18.32 1.29 7.08
CA ARG A 470 17.43 0.28 7.68
C ARG A 470 15.97 0.76 7.63
N PRO A 471 15.02 -0.09 7.23
CA PRO A 471 13.60 0.23 7.34
C PRO A 471 13.14 0.41 8.79
N SER A 472 12.27 1.39 9.06
CA SER A 472 11.69 1.62 10.40
C SER A 472 10.70 0.54 10.80
N PHE A 473 10.00 -0.04 9.83
CA PHE A 473 9.13 -1.20 10.00
C PHE A 473 9.02 -1.98 8.68
N PHE A 474 8.53 -3.22 8.78
CA PHE A 474 8.16 -4.06 7.64
C PHE A 474 6.73 -4.58 7.81
N THR A 475 5.94 -4.59 6.73
CA THR A 475 4.58 -5.16 6.74
C THR A 475 4.46 -6.32 5.78
N TYR A 476 4.18 -7.50 6.31
CA TYR A 476 3.93 -8.69 5.52
C TYR A 476 2.47 -8.76 5.05
N ARG A 477 2.26 -8.83 3.74
CA ARG A 477 0.98 -8.84 3.04
C ARG A 477 0.69 -10.23 2.49
N ARG A 478 -0.42 -10.87 2.88
CA ARG A 478 -1.36 -10.50 3.95
C ARG A 478 -2.07 -11.74 4.47
N MET A 479 -2.74 -11.65 5.62
CA MET A 479 -3.59 -12.71 6.15
C MET A 479 -4.68 -13.11 5.15
N GLY A 480 -4.91 -14.42 5.06
CA GLY A 480 -5.85 -15.05 4.17
C GLY A 480 -5.66 -16.57 4.21
N ALA A 481 -6.45 -17.31 3.43
CA ALA A 481 -6.36 -18.77 3.40
C ALA A 481 -4.97 -19.25 2.96
N GLU A 482 -4.39 -18.62 1.94
CA GLU A 482 -3.02 -18.93 1.47
C GLU A 482 -1.95 -18.60 2.52
N PHE A 483 -2.12 -17.54 3.32
CA PHE A 483 -1.13 -17.15 4.33
C PHE A 483 -1.02 -18.18 5.46
N PHE A 484 -2.15 -18.77 5.85
CA PHE A 484 -2.22 -19.83 6.85
C PHE A 484 -2.12 -21.24 6.24
N SER A 485 -1.73 -21.37 4.97
CA SER A 485 -1.63 -22.67 4.33
C SER A 485 -0.45 -23.49 4.92
N PRO A 486 -0.52 -24.83 4.88
CA PRO A 486 0.59 -25.69 5.32
C PRO A 486 1.91 -25.43 4.60
N GLU A 487 1.86 -24.93 3.37
CA GLU A 487 3.03 -24.63 2.54
C GLU A 487 3.69 -23.29 2.91
N HIS A 488 2.90 -22.31 3.36
CA HIS A 488 3.38 -20.95 3.61
C HIS A 488 3.61 -20.65 5.10
N TRP A 489 2.72 -21.11 5.99
CA TRP A 489 2.76 -20.73 7.40
C TRP A 489 4.03 -21.19 8.13
N PRO A 490 4.52 -22.45 7.98
CA PRO A 490 5.75 -22.86 8.65
C PRO A 490 6.99 -22.05 8.23
N PRO A 491 7.27 -21.80 6.94
CA PRO A 491 8.34 -20.89 6.53
C PRO A 491 8.17 -19.46 7.07
N PHE A 492 6.94 -18.94 7.15
CA PHE A 492 6.69 -17.64 7.74
C PHE A 492 7.02 -17.60 9.24
N MET A 493 6.63 -18.62 10.01
CA MET A 493 6.99 -18.72 11.44
C MET A 493 8.50 -18.68 11.65
N GLU A 494 9.24 -19.41 10.81
CA GLU A 494 10.71 -19.42 10.85
C GLU A 494 11.28 -18.04 10.53
N PHE A 495 10.77 -17.39 9.47
CA PHE A 495 11.14 -16.02 9.15
C PHE A 495 10.92 -15.06 10.33
N VAL A 496 9.75 -15.08 10.97
CA VAL A 496 9.46 -14.20 12.13
C VAL A 496 10.46 -14.45 13.26
N ARG A 497 10.74 -15.72 13.60
CA ARG A 497 11.72 -16.07 14.63
C ARG A 497 13.11 -15.51 14.32
N THR A 498 13.58 -15.65 13.07
CA THR A 498 14.89 -15.12 12.68
C THR A 498 14.99 -13.59 12.75
N VAL A 499 13.87 -12.88 12.57
CA VAL A 499 13.83 -11.41 12.62
C VAL A 499 13.66 -10.91 14.06
N VAL A 500 12.86 -11.59 14.86
CA VAL A 500 12.50 -11.19 16.23
C VAL A 500 13.56 -11.64 17.25
N CYS A 501 14.06 -12.88 17.14
CA CYS A 501 14.95 -13.46 18.15
C CYS A 501 16.44 -13.20 17.90
N GLY A 502 16.82 -12.68 16.73
CA GLY A 502 18.21 -12.78 16.27
C GLY A 502 18.55 -14.24 15.92
N GLU A 503 19.65 -14.46 15.21
CA GLU A 503 20.07 -15.82 14.86
C GLU A 503 20.21 -16.68 16.12
N TRP A 504 19.63 -17.89 16.09
CA TRP A 504 20.17 -18.97 16.91
C TRP A 504 21.48 -19.30 16.21
N ASP A 505 22.62 -18.91 16.79
CA ASP A 505 23.91 -19.36 16.30
C ASP A 505 23.84 -20.89 16.20
N GLU A 506 24.09 -21.43 15.00
CA GLU A 506 24.07 -22.88 14.72
C GLU A 506 25.11 -23.67 15.56
N ASP A 507 25.87 -22.99 16.43
CA ASP A 507 26.86 -23.55 17.34
C ASP A 507 26.25 -24.35 18.50
N ASP A 508 24.98 -24.14 18.85
CA ASP A 508 24.32 -24.88 19.95
C ASP A 508 23.85 -26.29 19.54
N GLU A 509 23.81 -26.63 18.24
CA GLU A 509 23.57 -28.01 17.78
C GLU A 509 24.83 -28.89 17.87
N MET A 510 26.03 -28.28 17.93
CA MET A 510 27.29 -28.98 18.15
C MET A 510 27.58 -29.26 19.63
N ALA A 511 26.96 -28.54 20.57
CA ALA A 511 27.11 -28.78 22.01
C ALA A 511 26.31 -30.01 22.50
N ALA A 512 25.27 -30.42 21.78
CA ALA A 512 24.46 -31.60 22.13
C ALA A 512 25.00 -32.92 21.54
N SER A 513 26.00 -32.88 20.66
CA SER A 513 26.59 -34.07 20.02
C SER A 513 27.97 -34.47 20.57
N VAL A 514 28.49 -33.75 21.57
CA VAL A 514 29.75 -34.08 22.27
C VAL A 514 29.49 -34.38 23.75
N SER A 515 28.70 -35.40 24.05
CA SER A 515 28.61 -35.97 25.40
C SER A 515 28.07 -37.41 25.43
N THR A 516 28.54 -38.29 24.53
CA THR A 516 28.33 -39.75 24.71
C THR A 516 29.40 -40.54 23.96
N TYR A 517 30.66 -40.41 24.33
CA TYR A 517 31.67 -41.44 24.10
C TYR A 517 32.77 -41.29 25.15
N ASP A 518 32.56 -41.89 26.33
CA ASP A 518 33.66 -42.54 27.03
C ASP A 518 33.14 -43.61 28.02
N GLU A 519 33.85 -44.74 27.99
CA GLU A 519 33.89 -45.86 28.95
C GLU A 519 32.73 -46.87 28.99
N LEU A 520 32.87 -47.93 28.19
CA LEU A 520 32.43 -49.29 28.56
C LEU A 520 33.63 -50.24 28.62
N PRO A 521 33.80 -51.04 29.69
CA PRO A 521 34.95 -51.93 29.87
C PRO A 521 34.81 -53.24 29.07
N GLN A 522 35.94 -53.72 28.53
CA GLN A 522 36.07 -54.99 27.79
C GLN A 522 35.92 -56.20 28.73
N PRO A 523 35.25 -57.30 28.32
CA PRO A 523 35.11 -58.51 29.14
C PRO A 523 36.28 -59.50 28.94
N VAL A 524 36.51 -60.32 29.98
CA VAL A 524 37.38 -61.51 29.98
C VAL A 524 36.66 -62.70 29.35
#